data_AF-A0A2V6G9W7-F1
#
_entry.id   AF-A0A2V6G9W7-F1
#
_cell.length_a   1.000
_cell.length_b   1.000
_cell.length_c   1.000
_cell.angle_alpha   90.00
_cell.angle_beta   90.00
_cell.angle_gamma   90.00
#
_symmetry.space_group_name_H-M   'P 1'
#
loop_
_entity.id
_entity.type
_entity.pdbx_description
1 polymer ?
#
loop_
_entity_poly.entity_id
_entity_poly.type
_entity_poly.pdbx_seq_one_letter_code
_entity_poly.pdbx_strand_id
1 'polypeptide(L)'
;MQILAAAVVLGVIGGCGNRSIIGKWRMSGGAEATVWEFSSNGAVRVGDVRGRYQFGDQGRIKIETPFATAVYQLEISGDHMTLQEPGGAKLEFTRIKEAQR
;
A
#
# COMPACT_ATOMS: atom_id res chain seq x y z
N MET A 1 23.05 44.29 -3.31
CA MET A 1 23.13 42.82 -3.24
C MET A 1 22.35 42.36 -2.01
N GLN A 2 21.09 41.94 -2.16
CA GLN A 2 20.34 41.30 -1.06
C GLN A 2 20.20 39.81 -1.40
N ILE A 3 20.78 38.96 -0.57
CA ILE A 3 20.71 37.51 -0.72
C ILE A 3 19.47 37.08 0.06
N LEU A 4 18.35 36.88 -0.63
CA LEU A 4 17.16 36.26 -0.04
C LEU A 4 17.42 34.76 0.07
N ALA A 5 17.82 34.31 1.26
CA ALA A 5 17.90 32.90 1.58
C ALA A 5 16.47 32.33 1.65
N ALA A 6 16.05 31.66 0.57
CA ALA A 6 14.79 30.92 0.55
C ALA A 6 14.96 29.62 1.36
N ALA A 7 14.44 29.62 2.59
CA ALA A 7 14.33 28.41 3.38
C ALA A 7 13.24 27.51 2.77
N VAL A 8 13.67 26.52 1.98
CA VAL A 8 12.78 25.45 1.50
C VAL A 8 12.48 24.54 2.67
N VAL A 9 11.35 24.78 3.33
CA VAL A 9 10.79 23.84 4.30
C VAL A 9 10.26 22.65 3.52
N LEU A 10 11.04 21.56 3.51
CA LEU A 10 10.60 20.24 3.05
C LEU A 10 9.64 19.68 4.11
N GLY A 11 8.37 20.09 4.03
CA GLY A 11 7.29 19.43 4.75
C GLY A 11 7.17 18.00 4.24
N VAL A 12 7.64 17.03 5.03
CA VAL A 12 7.28 15.63 4.80
C VAL A 12 5.80 15.53 5.17
N ILE A 13 4.93 15.65 4.16
CA ILE A 13 3.52 15.35 4.32
C ILE A 13 3.44 13.84 4.52
N GLY A 14 3.70 13.39 5.74
CA GLY A 14 3.28 12.09 6.20
C GLY A 14 1.76 12.15 6.25
N GLY A 15 1.12 11.94 5.10
CA GLY A 15 -0.32 11.70 5.04
C GLY A 15 -0.62 10.66 6.12
N CYS A 16 -1.63 10.93 6.94
CA CYS A 16 -2.14 9.98 7.91
C CYS A 16 -2.69 8.79 7.11
N GLY A 17 -1.77 7.93 6.68
CA GLY A 17 -2.04 6.82 5.81
C GLY A 17 -2.96 5.88 6.55
N ASN A 18 -3.84 5.20 5.81
CA ASN A 18 -4.78 4.27 6.40
C ASN A 18 -4.01 3.13 7.10
N ARG A 19 -3.80 3.27 8.43
CA ARG A 19 -3.04 2.33 9.25
C ARG A 19 -3.64 0.92 9.21
N SER A 20 -4.92 0.80 8.83
CA SER A 20 -5.56 -0.51 8.69
C SER A 20 -4.93 -1.36 7.58
N ILE A 21 -4.22 -0.80 6.59
CA ILE A 21 -3.55 -1.63 5.57
C ILE A 21 -2.35 -2.40 6.12
N ILE A 22 -1.75 -1.95 7.22
CA ILE A 22 -0.51 -2.54 7.74
C ILE A 22 -0.73 -4.00 8.14
N GLY A 23 0.27 -4.83 7.82
CA GLY A 23 0.28 -6.26 8.11
C GLY A 23 0.23 -7.13 6.85
N LYS A 24 0.01 -8.42 7.07
CA LYS A 24 0.02 -9.45 6.03
C LYS A 24 -1.40 -9.75 5.56
N TRP A 25 -1.54 -9.86 4.25
CA TRP A 25 -2.79 -10.09 3.54
C TRP A 25 -2.60 -11.22 2.55
N ARG A 26 -3.50 -12.19 2.56
CA ARG A 26 -3.52 -13.26 1.57
C ARG A 26 -4.47 -12.91 0.46
N MET A 27 -3.98 -12.88 -0.78
CA MET A 27 -4.84 -12.69 -1.95
C MET A 27 -5.81 -13.87 -2.10
N SER A 28 -7.03 -13.63 -2.55
CA SER A 28 -7.97 -14.69 -2.91
C SER A 28 -7.51 -15.38 -4.20
N GLY A 29 -7.57 -16.72 -4.28
CA GLY A 29 -7.15 -17.43 -5.50
C GLY A 29 -6.70 -18.90 -5.34
N GLY A 30 -6.64 -19.45 -4.12
CA GLY A 30 -6.31 -20.86 -3.86
C GLY A 30 -5.17 -21.04 -2.85
N ALA A 31 -4.70 -22.28 -2.68
CA ALA A 31 -3.67 -22.65 -1.69
C ALA A 31 -2.29 -21.99 -1.93
N GLU A 32 -2.00 -21.58 -3.16
CA GLU A 32 -0.77 -20.86 -3.55
C GLU A 32 -0.96 -19.33 -3.65
N ALA A 33 -2.00 -18.82 -3.01
CA ALA A 33 -2.30 -17.39 -3.00
C ALA A 33 -1.13 -16.53 -2.49
N THR A 34 -0.70 -15.58 -3.34
CA THR A 34 0.35 -14.61 -3.04
C THR A 34 0.03 -13.83 -1.77
N VAL A 35 0.99 -13.77 -0.85
CA VAL A 35 0.91 -12.94 0.36
C VAL A 35 1.52 -11.58 0.10
N TRP A 36 0.79 -10.54 0.50
CA TRP A 36 1.22 -9.16 0.45
C TRP A 36 1.43 -8.65 1.88
N GLU A 37 2.56 -8.00 2.15
CA GLU A 37 2.88 -7.44 3.47
C GLU A 37 3.14 -5.95 3.36
N PHE A 38 2.31 -5.14 4.01
CA PHE A 38 2.43 -3.69 4.04
C PHE A 38 3.03 -3.22 5.36
N SER A 39 4.09 -2.42 5.27
CA SER A 39 4.82 -1.86 6.41
C SER A 39 4.55 -0.36 6.58
N SER A 40 4.56 0.12 7.82
CA SER A 40 4.22 1.51 8.17
C SER A 40 5.12 2.57 7.51
N ASN A 41 6.30 2.19 7.03
CA ASN A 41 7.25 3.05 6.33
C ASN A 41 6.99 3.16 4.80
N GLY A 42 5.83 2.70 4.32
CA GLY A 42 5.47 2.73 2.91
C GLY A 42 6.12 1.63 2.07
N ALA A 43 6.70 0.59 2.69
CA ALA A 43 7.18 -0.59 1.98
C ALA A 43 6.08 -1.64 1.82
N VAL A 44 6.06 -2.33 0.68
CA VAL A 44 5.22 -3.51 0.46
C VAL A 44 6.09 -4.67 -0.01
N ARG A 45 5.78 -5.90 0.44
CA ARG A 45 6.33 -7.12 -0.15
C ARG A 45 5.22 -7.90 -0.82
N VAL A 46 5.43 -8.35 -2.06
CA VAL A 46 4.49 -9.17 -2.84
C VAL A 46 5.17 -10.51 -3.08
N GLY A 47 4.84 -11.51 -2.28
CA GLY A 47 5.70 -12.70 -2.15
C GLY A 47 7.12 -12.27 -1.76
N ASP A 48 8.12 -12.67 -2.55
CA ASP A 48 9.53 -12.30 -2.32
C ASP A 48 9.93 -10.93 -2.89
N VAL A 49 9.05 -10.30 -3.66
CA VAL A 49 9.31 -9.05 -4.36
C VAL A 49 9.14 -7.88 -3.40
N ARG A 50 10.16 -7.01 -3.30
CA ARG A 50 10.08 -5.75 -2.55
C ARG A 50 9.54 -4.64 -3.44
N GLY A 51 8.69 -3.80 -2.86
CA GLY A 51 8.10 -2.62 -3.50
C GLY A 51 7.83 -1.49 -2.51
N ARG A 52 7.21 -0.44 -3.02
CA ARG A 52 6.80 0.75 -2.26
C ARG A 52 5.33 1.02 -2.53
N TYR A 53 4.65 1.61 -1.54
CA TYR A 53 3.29 2.08 -1.72
C TYR A 53 3.14 3.49 -1.16
N GLN A 54 2.21 4.23 -1.74
CA GLN A 54 1.86 5.58 -1.33
C GLN A 54 0.35 5.77 -1.46
N PHE A 55 -0.26 6.41 -0.46
CA PHE A 55 -1.65 6.82 -0.57
C PHE A 55 -1.76 8.05 -1.46
N GLY A 56 -2.69 8.02 -2.40
CA GLY A 56 -3.12 9.17 -3.17
C GLY A 56 -4.46 9.71 -2.66
N ASP A 57 -5.03 10.64 -3.43
CA ASP A 57 -6.33 11.21 -3.09
C ASP A 57 -7.48 10.21 -3.28
N GLN A 58 -8.60 10.47 -2.59
CA GLN A 58 -9.87 9.75 -2.76
C GLN A 58 -9.78 8.25 -2.46
N GLY A 59 -8.93 7.85 -1.52
CA GLY A 59 -8.78 6.44 -1.12
C GLY A 59 -8.00 5.59 -2.11
N ARG A 60 -7.23 6.22 -3.02
CA ARG A 60 -6.36 5.51 -3.95
C ARG A 60 -5.04 5.13 -3.29
N ILE A 61 -4.45 4.04 -3.75
CA ILE A 61 -3.12 3.59 -3.38
C ILE A 61 -2.31 3.31 -4.64
N LYS A 62 -1.12 3.91 -4.74
CA LYS A 62 -0.13 3.59 -5.76
C LYS A 62 0.80 2.54 -5.20
N ILE A 63 1.07 1.49 -5.99
CA ILE A 63 2.00 0.41 -5.64
C ILE A 63 3.03 0.30 -6.75
N GLU A 64 4.30 0.32 -6.35
CA GLU A 64 5.46 0.26 -7.23
C GLU A 64 6.31 -0.95 -6.86
N THR A 65 6.61 -1.77 -7.85
CA THR A 65 7.50 -2.93 -7.76
C THR A 65 8.52 -2.84 -8.90
N PRO A 66 9.61 -3.63 -8.90
CA PRO A 66 10.59 -3.62 -9.97
C PRO A 66 10.04 -3.95 -11.37
N PHE A 67 8.88 -4.59 -11.47
CA PHE A 67 8.27 -4.98 -12.75
C PHE A 67 6.98 -4.23 -13.10
N ALA A 68 6.35 -3.51 -12.16
CA ALA A 68 5.10 -2.81 -12.43
C ALA A 68 4.86 -1.64 -11.48
N THR A 69 4.15 -0.64 -12.00
CA THR A 69 3.53 0.44 -11.22
C THR A 69 2.04 0.43 -11.49
N ALA A 70 1.21 0.35 -10.44
CA ALA A 70 -0.24 0.32 -10.55
C ALA A 70 -0.88 1.25 -9.52
N VAL A 71 -2.06 1.79 -9.85
CA VAL A 71 -2.88 2.60 -8.96
C VAL A 71 -4.21 1.88 -8.77
N TYR A 72 -4.60 1.67 -7.52
CA TYR A 72 -5.83 0.99 -7.14
C TYR A 72 -6.73 1.91 -6.32
N GLN A 73 -8.04 1.71 -6.43
CA GLN A 73 -8.96 2.10 -5.37
C GLN A 73 -8.82 1.10 -4.21
N LEU A 74 -8.56 1.60 -3.00
CA LEU A 74 -8.42 0.78 -1.80
C LEU A 74 -9.68 0.83 -0.96
N GLU A 75 -10.19 -0.34 -0.61
CA GLU A 75 -11.22 -0.49 0.42
C GLU A 75 -10.77 -1.54 1.44
N ILE A 76 -10.97 -1.25 2.72
CA ILE A 76 -10.67 -2.15 3.83
C ILE A 76 -11.86 -2.18 4.77
N SER A 77 -12.37 -3.38 5.05
CA SER A 77 -13.43 -3.63 6.03
C SER A 77 -13.05 -4.82 6.90
N GLY A 78 -12.64 -4.53 8.14
CA GLY A 78 -12.16 -5.54 9.09
C GLY A 78 -10.96 -6.34 8.57
N ASP A 79 -11.19 -7.63 8.35
CA ASP A 79 -10.19 -8.58 7.84
C ASP A 79 -10.23 -8.72 6.31
N HIS A 80 -11.03 -7.93 5.60
CA HIS A 80 -11.12 -7.95 4.14
C HIS A 80 -10.56 -6.66 3.54
N MET A 81 -9.80 -6.81 2.45
CA MET A 81 -9.26 -5.70 1.67
C MET A 81 -9.50 -5.96 0.19
N THR A 82 -9.79 -4.91 -0.57
CA THR A 82 -9.88 -4.99 -2.04
C THR A 82 -9.03 -3.89 -2.68
N LEU A 83 -8.33 -4.26 -3.75
CA LEU A 83 -7.61 -3.35 -4.63
C LEU A 83 -8.26 -3.42 -6.02
N GLN A 84 -8.97 -2.36 -6.41
CA GLN A 84 -9.65 -2.29 -7.70
C GLN A 84 -8.86 -1.41 -8.66
N GLU A 85 -8.39 -1.97 -9.77
CA GLU A 85 -7.75 -1.18 -10.82
C GLU A 85 -8.82 -0.35 -11.57
N PRO A 86 -8.56 0.91 -11.95
CA PRO A 86 -9.50 1.72 -12.72
C PRO A 86 -9.91 1.02 -14.03
N GLY A 87 -11.16 0.55 -14.10
CA GLY A 87 -11.69 -0.18 -15.26
C GLY A 87 -11.09 -1.59 -15.46
N GLY A 88 -10.33 -2.09 -14.48
CA GLY A 88 -9.58 -3.35 -14.59
C GLY A 88 -10.00 -4.40 -13.57
N ALA A 89 -9.05 -5.27 -13.23
CA ALA A 89 -9.28 -6.39 -12.33
C ALA A 89 -9.43 -5.93 -10.87
N LYS A 90 -10.23 -6.70 -10.11
CA LYS A 90 -10.34 -6.58 -8.66
C LYS A 90 -9.46 -7.64 -8.00
N LEU A 91 -8.55 -7.21 -7.14
CA LEU A 91 -7.80 -8.10 -6.27
C LEU A 91 -8.47 -8.09 -4.90
N GLU A 92 -8.77 -9.27 -4.37
CA GLU A 92 -9.39 -9.43 -3.06
C GLU A 92 -8.42 -10.08 -2.10
N PHE A 93 -8.46 -9.69 -0.83
CA PHE A 93 -7.54 -10.16 0.19
C PHE A 93 -8.25 -10.41 1.50
N THR A 94 -7.71 -11.37 2.27
CA THR A 94 -8.07 -11.61 3.66
C THR A 94 -6.85 -11.43 4.56
N ARG A 95 -7.02 -10.74 5.70
CA ARG A 95 -5.96 -10.50 6.66
C ARG A 95 -5.45 -11.80 7.25
N ILE A 96 -4.14 -11.93 7.35
CA ILE A 96 -3.49 -13.02 8.07
C ILE A 96 -3.32 -12.57 9.52
N LYS A 97 -4.04 -13.21 10.44
CA LYS A 97 -3.79 -13.06 11.87
C LYS A 97 -2.57 -13.92 12.22
N GLU A 98 -1.49 -13.30 12.66
CA GLU A 98 -0.42 -14.06 13.29
C GLU A 98 -0.99 -14.62 14.60
N ALA A 99 -0.99 -15.95 14.73
CA ALA A 99 -1.24 -16.55 16.03
C ALA A 99 -0.09 -16.10 16.94
N GLN A 100 -0.38 -15.34 17.99
CA GLN A 100 0.58 -15.05 19.06
C GLN A 100 1.18 -16.39 19.50
N ARG A 101 2.48 -16.57 19.25
CA ARG A 101 3.29 -17.57 19.93
C ARG A 101 3.73 -17.03 21.28
#